data_AF-A0A319EL48-F1
#
_entry.id   AF-A0A319EL48-F1
#
_cell.length_a   1.000
_cell.length_b   1.000
_cell.length_c   1.000
_cell.angle_alpha   90.00
_cell.angle_beta   90.00
_cell.angle_gamma   90.00
#
_symmetry.space_group_name_H-M   'P 1'
#
loop_
_entity.id
_entity.type
_entity.pdbx_description
1 polymer ?
#
loop_
_entity_poly.entity_id
_entity_poly.type
_entity_poly.pdbx_seq_one_letter_code
_entity_poly.pdbx_strand_id
1 'polypeptide(L)'
;MSRNIVRAFQTSSAAYIRHIGASLDQVTNINGPDGLDWSKTTQNVCDAVEKADNRIVIADIQGAKAHVSSKDRTDLEQVITVGLQTDAGLRVGTLHIHLNGSFKFFASRAGREGGYGTKIAQAGIPGYIAGGDDPRDKASPATK
;
A
#
# COMPACT_ATOMS: atom_id res chain seq x y z
N MET A 1 39.22 -18.84 -30.43
CA MET A 1 38.97 -18.18 -29.13
C MET A 1 37.52 -17.74 -29.07
N SER A 2 36.72 -18.40 -28.23
CA SER A 2 35.27 -18.20 -28.14
C SER A 2 34.97 -17.10 -27.13
N ARG A 3 34.34 -16.00 -27.54
CA ARG A 3 33.91 -14.93 -26.63
C ARG A 3 32.60 -15.33 -25.97
N ASN A 4 32.63 -15.67 -24.68
CA ASN A 4 31.43 -15.79 -23.85
C ASN A 4 30.79 -14.42 -23.72
N ILE A 5 29.67 -14.19 -24.41
CA ILE A 5 28.80 -13.04 -24.18
C ILE A 5 27.98 -13.35 -22.93
N VAL A 6 28.46 -12.91 -21.77
CA VAL A 6 27.66 -12.88 -20.56
C VAL A 6 26.53 -11.89 -20.80
N ARG A 7 25.31 -12.38 -20.99
CA ARG A 7 24.11 -11.54 -20.95
C ARG A 7 23.99 -11.01 -19.52
N ALA A 8 24.49 -9.79 -19.30
CA ALA A 8 24.17 -9.03 -18.11
C ALA A 8 22.65 -8.83 -18.11
N PHE A 9 21.95 -9.50 -17.19
CA PHE A 9 20.56 -9.19 -16.90
C PHE A 9 20.55 -7.74 -16.41
N GLN A 10 20.12 -6.81 -17.27
CA GLN A 10 19.79 -5.47 -16.83
C GLN A 10 18.60 -5.62 -15.89
N THR A 11 18.86 -5.53 -14.59
CA THR A 11 17.83 -5.31 -13.59
C THR A 11 17.12 -4.03 -13.98
N SER A 12 15.93 -4.17 -14.54
CA SER A 12 15.02 -3.08 -14.84
C SER A 12 14.91 -2.24 -13.58
N SER A 13 15.23 -0.95 -13.66
CA SER A 13 14.95 0.03 -12.62
C SER A 13 13.52 -0.21 -12.18
N ALA A 14 13.31 -0.62 -10.91
CA ALA A 14 11.97 -0.69 -10.36
C ALA A 14 11.33 0.67 -10.65
N ALA A 15 10.13 0.68 -11.23
CA ALA A 15 9.30 1.87 -11.21
C ALA A 15 9.26 2.32 -9.74
N TYR A 16 9.35 3.63 -9.51
CA TYR A 16 9.23 4.16 -8.17
C TYR A 16 7.75 4.46 -7.97
N ILE A 17 7.13 3.85 -6.96
CA ILE A 17 5.72 4.11 -6.67
C ILE A 17 5.51 5.62 -6.51
N ARG A 18 4.58 6.15 -7.31
CA ARG A 18 4.28 7.57 -7.29
C ARG A 18 3.40 7.86 -6.10
N HIS A 19 3.91 8.67 -5.18
CA HIS A 19 3.13 9.15 -4.05
C HIS A 19 2.27 10.33 -4.52
N ILE A 20 0.95 10.21 -4.37
CA ILE A 20 -0.01 11.28 -4.62
C ILE A 20 -0.80 11.58 -3.33
N GLY A 21 -1.55 12.69 -3.31
CA GLY A 21 -2.25 13.13 -2.12
C GLY A 21 -1.33 13.87 -1.16
N ALA A 22 -1.29 13.46 0.11
CA ALA A 22 -0.39 14.06 1.08
C ALA A 22 1.07 13.61 0.84
N SER A 23 2.05 14.50 1.00
CA SER A 23 3.46 14.14 0.84
C SER A 23 4.03 13.45 2.09
N LEU A 24 5.10 12.67 1.91
CA LEU A 24 5.85 12.08 3.02
C LEU A 24 6.43 13.15 3.97
N ASP A 25 6.79 14.33 3.44
CA ASP A 25 7.17 15.49 4.26
C ASP A 25 6.01 15.99 5.12
N GLN A 26 4.79 16.03 4.59
CA GLN A 26 3.61 16.40 5.39
C GLN A 26 3.35 15.36 6.49
N VAL A 27 3.50 14.08 6.20
CA VAL A 27 3.43 13.00 7.20
C VAL A 27 4.46 13.22 8.31
N THR A 28 5.68 13.60 7.94
CA THR A 28 6.75 13.87 8.90
C THR A 28 6.42 15.07 9.81
N ASN A 29 5.95 16.17 9.22
CA ASN A 29 5.71 17.40 9.97
C ASN A 29 4.45 17.35 10.85
N ILE A 30 3.41 16.62 10.44
CA ILE A 30 2.11 16.61 11.13
C ILE A 30 2.09 15.67 12.34
N ASN A 31 2.84 14.57 12.31
CA ASN A 31 2.80 13.55 13.35
C ASN A 31 3.81 13.78 14.49
N GLY A 32 4.47 14.94 14.52
CA GLY A 32 5.33 15.34 15.63
C GLY A 32 6.57 14.44 15.77
N PRO A 33 6.92 13.97 16.99
CA PRO A 33 8.14 13.19 17.23
C PRO A 33 8.25 11.91 16.40
N ASP A 34 7.11 11.24 16.17
CA ASP A 34 7.05 9.96 15.44
C ASP A 34 6.94 10.16 13.91
N GLY A 35 6.93 11.41 13.43
CA GLY A 35 6.68 11.70 12.02
C GLY A 35 7.70 11.11 11.06
N LEU A 36 8.98 11.06 11.47
CA LEU A 36 10.03 10.46 10.65
C LEU A 36 9.80 8.95 10.50
N ASP A 37 9.39 8.29 11.58
CA ASP A 37 9.11 6.86 11.59
C ASP A 37 7.86 6.55 10.78
N TRP A 38 6.82 7.39 10.87
CA TRP A 38 5.63 7.30 10.03
C TRP A 38 5.96 7.39 8.53
N SER A 39 6.79 8.36 8.15
CA SER A 39 7.21 8.56 6.77
C SER A 39 8.01 7.36 6.24
N LYS A 40 9.03 6.93 6.99
CA LYS A 40 9.86 5.77 6.64
C LYS A 40 9.04 4.50 6.54
N THR A 41 8.18 4.23 7.52
CA THR A 41 7.34 3.04 7.53
C THR A 41 6.35 3.05 6.38
N THR A 42 5.73 4.19 6.09
CA THR A 42 4.81 4.33 4.94
C THR A 42 5.53 4.04 3.63
N GLN A 43 6.71 4.63 3.43
CA GLN A 43 7.53 4.42 2.25
C GLN A 43 7.94 2.95 2.11
N ASN A 44 8.45 2.33 3.17
CA ASN A 44 8.89 0.93 3.16
C ASN A 44 7.76 -0.02 2.78
N VAL A 45 6.55 0.20 3.32
CA VAL A 45 5.38 -0.64 2.99
C VAL A 45 4.94 -0.41 1.55
N CYS A 46 4.92 0.83 1.07
CA CYS A 46 4.57 1.15 -0.33
C CYS A 46 5.55 0.48 -1.30
N ASP A 47 6.85 0.58 -1.04
CA ASP A 47 7.91 -0.06 -1.84
C ASP A 47 7.79 -1.59 -1.81
N ALA A 48 7.44 -2.18 -0.66
CA ALA A 48 7.25 -3.62 -0.54
C ALA A 48 6.03 -4.12 -1.32
N VAL A 49 4.93 -3.34 -1.32
CA VAL A 49 3.72 -3.67 -2.07
C VAL A 49 3.93 -3.52 -3.57
N GLU A 50 4.64 -2.48 -4.01
CA GLU A 50 5.05 -2.34 -5.41
C GLU A 50 5.93 -3.50 -5.88
N LYS A 51 6.88 -3.94 -5.04
CA LYS A 51 7.71 -5.13 -5.31
C LYS A 51 6.87 -6.42 -5.41
N ALA A 52 5.80 -6.52 -4.62
CA ALA A 52 4.88 -7.65 -4.67
C ALA A 52 4.03 -7.66 -5.95
N ASP A 53 3.58 -6.49 -6.42
CA ASP A 53 2.83 -6.36 -7.67
C ASP A 53 3.20 -5.07 -8.40
N ASN A 54 4.03 -5.21 -9.43
CA ASN A 54 4.52 -4.11 -10.27
C ASN A 54 3.44 -3.37 -11.06
N ARG A 55 2.19 -3.85 -11.04
CA ARG A 55 1.03 -3.16 -11.60
C ARG A 55 0.55 -2.00 -10.72
N ILE A 56 0.91 -2.02 -9.43
CA ILE A 56 0.58 -0.98 -8.46
C ILE A 56 1.70 0.06 -8.52
N VAL A 57 1.41 1.20 -9.11
CA VAL A 57 2.42 2.26 -9.38
C VAL A 57 2.07 3.60 -8.76
N ILE A 58 0.93 3.68 -8.06
CA ILE A 58 0.45 4.90 -7.39
C ILE A 58 0.04 4.56 -5.95
N ALA A 59 0.58 5.32 -5.00
CA ALA A 59 0.21 5.34 -3.59
C ALA A 59 -0.40 6.71 -3.24
N ASP A 60 -1.70 6.73 -2.99
CA ASP A 60 -2.46 7.92 -2.59
C ASP A 60 -2.53 8.03 -1.06
N ILE A 61 -1.71 8.87 -0.44
CA ILE A 61 -1.73 9.07 1.02
C ILE A 61 -2.96 9.91 1.38
N GLN A 62 -3.95 9.26 1.97
CA GLN A 62 -5.25 9.83 2.30
C GLN A 62 -5.19 10.55 3.66
N GLY A 63 -4.49 11.68 3.67
CA GLY A 63 -4.26 12.49 4.85
C GLY A 63 -2.96 12.13 5.56
N ALA A 64 -2.14 13.13 5.82
CA ALA A 64 -0.82 12.96 6.45
C ALA A 64 -0.88 12.72 7.97
N LYS A 65 -2.05 12.87 8.60
CA LYS A 65 -2.21 12.71 10.05
C LYS A 65 -2.58 11.26 10.39
N ALA A 66 -1.79 10.66 11.27
CA ALA A 66 -2.11 9.38 11.87
C ALA A 66 -3.42 9.49 12.66
N HIS A 67 -4.30 8.51 12.47
CA HIS A 67 -5.63 8.50 13.08
C HIS A 67 -6.07 7.07 13.36
N VAL A 68 -7.01 6.91 14.29
CA VAL A 68 -7.61 5.60 14.56
C VAL A 68 -8.50 5.20 13.38
N SER A 69 -8.33 3.98 12.88
CA SER A 69 -9.12 3.46 11.76
C SER A 69 -10.61 3.43 12.11
N SER A 70 -11.43 4.17 11.37
CA SER A 70 -12.89 4.06 11.49
C SER A 70 -13.45 2.77 10.89
N LYS A 71 -12.66 2.08 10.05
CA LYS A 71 -13.02 0.79 9.43
C LYS A 71 -12.72 -0.40 10.34
N ASP A 72 -11.67 -0.31 11.16
CA ASP A 72 -11.26 -1.35 12.09
C ASP A 72 -11.52 -0.89 13.52
N ARG A 73 -12.78 -0.92 13.96
CA ARG A 73 -13.13 -0.49 15.33
C ARG A 73 -12.52 -1.35 16.43
N THR A 74 -12.01 -2.53 16.08
CA THR A 74 -11.27 -3.42 16.98
C THR A 74 -9.79 -3.05 17.09
N ASP A 75 -9.30 -2.20 16.18
CA ASP A 75 -7.92 -1.75 16.13
C ASP A 75 -7.84 -0.32 16.64
N LEU A 76 -7.37 -0.18 17.88
CA LEU A 76 -7.23 1.12 18.53
C LEU A 76 -5.90 1.80 18.20
N GLU A 77 -5.06 1.16 17.37
CA GLU A 77 -3.79 1.74 16.95
C GLU A 77 -4.01 2.86 15.94
N GLN A 78 -3.07 3.81 15.95
CA GLN A 78 -3.06 4.86 14.94
C GLN A 78 -2.58 4.28 13.61
N VAL A 79 -3.19 4.72 12.52
CA VAL A 79 -2.86 4.30 11.17
C VAL A 79 -2.75 5.47 10.21
N ILE A 80 -1.96 5.29 9.17
CA ILE A 80 -1.98 6.12 7.96
C ILE A 80 -2.70 5.34 6.86
N THR A 81 -3.67 5.99 6.25
CA THR A 81 -4.47 5.41 5.16
C THR A 81 -3.81 5.72 3.82
N VAL A 82 -3.47 4.68 3.05
CA VAL A 82 -2.89 4.83 1.71
C VAL A 82 -3.74 4.08 0.69
N GLY A 83 -4.31 4.79 -0.30
CA GLY A 83 -5.01 4.19 -1.42
C GLY A 83 -4.02 3.67 -2.46
N LEU A 84 -4.11 2.41 -2.85
CA LEU A 84 -3.28 1.86 -3.92
C LEU A 84 -4.01 1.92 -5.25
N GLN A 85 -3.31 2.35 -6.30
CA GLN A 85 -3.87 2.44 -7.65
C GLN A 85 -2.89 1.91 -8.71
N THR A 86 -3.44 1.43 -9.83
CA THR A 86 -2.66 1.11 -11.03
C THR A 86 -2.41 2.35 -11.88
N ASP A 87 -1.56 2.23 -12.90
CA ASP A 87 -1.27 3.33 -13.84
C ASP A 87 -2.52 3.85 -14.56
N ALA A 88 -3.51 2.97 -14.75
CA ALA A 88 -4.80 3.31 -15.33
C ALA A 88 -5.72 4.10 -14.37
N GLY A 89 -5.26 4.43 -13.17
CA GLY A 89 -6.07 5.07 -12.12
C GLY A 89 -7.07 4.15 -11.45
N LEU A 90 -7.00 2.83 -11.69
CA LEU A 90 -7.89 1.87 -11.05
C LEU A 90 -7.44 1.66 -9.60
N ARG A 91 -8.31 2.02 -8.65
CA ARG A 91 -8.07 1.76 -7.24
C ARG A 91 -8.12 0.27 -6.95
N VAL A 92 -6.99 -0.32 -6.57
CA VAL A 92 -6.90 -1.74 -6.21
C VAL A 92 -7.28 -1.98 -4.76
N GLY A 93 -7.03 -1.02 -3.87
CA GLY A 93 -7.38 -1.17 -2.46
C GLY A 93 -6.91 -0.02 -1.60
N THR A 94 -6.95 -0.25 -0.29
CA THR A 94 -6.49 0.71 0.71
C THR A 94 -5.61 -0.03 1.72
N LEU A 95 -4.43 0.51 2.01
CA LEU A 95 -3.55 0.08 3.07
C LEU A 95 -3.82 0.93 4.32
N HIS A 96 -3.90 0.28 5.47
CA HIS A 96 -3.77 0.93 6.76
C HIS A 96 -2.41 0.54 7.33
N ILE A 97 -1.52 1.51 7.45
CA ILE A 97 -0.13 1.29 7.90
C ILE A 97 -0.04 1.76 9.34
N HIS A 98 0.54 0.93 10.20
CA HIS A 98 0.78 1.22 11.61
C HIS A 98 2.21 1.71 11.82
N LEU A 99 2.47 2.39 12.93
CA LEU A 99 3.80 2.94 13.23
C LEU A 99 4.87 1.84 13.35
N ASN A 100 4.50 0.67 13.87
CA ASN A 100 5.38 -0.48 14.08
C ASN A 100 5.78 -1.21 12.79
N GLY A 101 5.29 -0.79 11.62
CA GLY A 101 5.54 -1.44 10.34
C GLY A 101 4.55 -2.55 9.97
N SER A 102 3.60 -2.86 10.85
CA SER A 102 2.47 -3.71 10.47
C SER A 102 1.51 -2.94 9.59
N PHE A 103 0.82 -3.64 8.70
CA PHE A 103 -0.17 -3.03 7.83
C PHE A 103 -1.28 -4.01 7.46
N LYS A 104 -2.47 -3.45 7.25
CA LYS A 104 -3.64 -4.18 6.75
C LYS A 104 -3.97 -3.72 5.35
N PHE A 105 -4.16 -4.69 4.45
CA PHE A 105 -4.62 -4.40 3.10
C PHE A 105 -6.10 -4.72 2.95
N PHE A 106 -6.87 -3.71 2.58
CA PHE A 106 -8.28 -3.81 2.22
C PHE A 106 -8.39 -3.78 0.70
N ALA A 107 -8.53 -4.96 0.10
CA ALA A 107 -8.78 -5.08 -1.33
C ALA A 107 -10.15 -4.48 -1.68
N SER A 108 -10.19 -3.65 -2.72
CA SER A 108 -11.46 -3.29 -3.37
C SER A 108 -11.97 -4.46 -4.20
N ARG A 109 -13.23 -4.42 -4.67
CA ARG A 109 -13.75 -5.36 -5.68
C ARG A 109 -12.78 -5.58 -6.85
N ALA A 110 -12.26 -4.50 -7.44
CA ALA A 110 -11.29 -4.58 -8.54
C ALA A 110 -9.95 -5.19 -8.10
N GLY A 111 -9.52 -4.91 -6.86
CA GLY A 111 -8.35 -5.54 -6.24
C GLY A 111 -8.51 -7.05 -6.03
N ARG A 112 -9.71 -7.49 -5.66
CA ARG A 112 -10.06 -8.90 -5.43
C ARG A 112 -10.19 -9.65 -6.75
N GLU A 113 -10.98 -9.11 -7.69
CA GLU A 113 -11.16 -9.68 -9.03
C GLU A 113 -9.84 -9.70 -9.83
N GLY A 114 -8.98 -8.70 -9.64
CA GLY A 114 -7.66 -8.61 -10.28
C GLY A 114 -6.53 -9.38 -9.59
N GLY A 115 -6.83 -10.08 -8.49
CA GLY A 115 -5.87 -10.92 -7.76
C GLY A 115 -4.73 -10.15 -7.07
N TYR A 116 -4.91 -8.86 -6.79
CA TYR A 116 -3.90 -8.03 -6.14
C TYR A 116 -3.75 -8.41 -4.66
N GLY A 117 -4.87 -8.62 -3.96
CA GLY A 117 -4.86 -9.00 -2.55
C GLY A 117 -4.17 -10.35 -2.31
N THR A 118 -4.39 -11.33 -3.19
CA THR A 118 -3.73 -12.64 -3.10
C THR A 118 -2.24 -12.55 -3.36
N LYS A 119 -1.79 -11.74 -4.33
CA LYS A 119 -0.36 -11.50 -4.58
C LYS A 119 0.35 -10.81 -3.42
N ILE A 120 -0.27 -9.77 -2.84
CA ILE A 120 0.29 -9.08 -1.67
C ILE A 120 0.37 -10.03 -0.48
N ALA A 121 -0.65 -10.85 -0.25
CA ALA A 121 -0.63 -11.87 0.80
C ALA A 121 0.43 -12.96 0.55
N GLN A 122 0.61 -13.40 -0.71
CA GLN A 122 1.62 -14.39 -1.11
C GLN A 122 3.04 -13.85 -1.05
N ALA A 123 3.23 -12.54 -1.20
CA ALA A 123 4.54 -11.91 -1.13
C ALA A 123 5.17 -11.99 0.27
N GLY A 124 4.39 -12.36 1.30
CA GLY A 124 4.91 -12.60 2.64
C GLY A 124 5.56 -11.36 3.25
N ILE A 125 5.01 -10.18 2.95
CA ILE A 125 5.58 -8.91 3.40
C ILE A 125 5.59 -8.87 4.94
N PRO A 126 6.73 -8.58 5.58
CA PRO A 126 6.82 -8.45 7.03
C PRO A 126 5.80 -7.44 7.55
N GLY A 127 5.06 -7.82 8.60
CA GLY A 127 4.02 -6.95 9.17
C GLY A 127 2.67 -7.00 8.44
N TYR A 128 2.52 -7.79 7.37
CA TYR A 128 1.23 -8.00 6.74
C TYR A 128 0.25 -8.66 7.73
N ILE A 129 -0.81 -7.94 8.05
CA ILE A 129 -1.97 -8.45 8.77
C ILE A 129 -3.06 -8.66 7.72
N ALA A 130 -3.61 -9.87 7.66
CA ALA A 130 -4.72 -10.17 6.77
C ALA A 130 -5.89 -9.22 7.10
N GLY A 131 -6.09 -8.24 6.23
CA GLY A 131 -7.23 -7.32 6.32
C GLY A 131 -8.51 -8.08 5.97
N GLY A 132 -9.61 -7.72 6.63
CA GLY A 132 -10.94 -8.16 6.21
C GLY A 132 -11.34 -7.55 4.86
N ASP A 133 -12.46 -8.02 4.30
CA ASP A 133 -13.08 -7.37 3.14
C ASP A 133 -13.41 -5.90 3.45
N ASP A 134 -13.19 -4.98 2.49
CA ASP A 134 -13.56 -3.57 2.67
C ASP A 134 -15.06 -3.48 3.00
N PRO A 135 -15.46 -3.01 4.19
CA PRO A 135 -16.88 -2.93 4.56
C PRO A 135 -17.67 -1.95 3.67
N ARG A 136 -16.99 -1.09 2.90
CA ARG A 136 -17.62 -0.22 1.90
C ARG A 136 -18.16 -1.00 0.70
N ASP A 137 -17.63 -2.20 0.41
CA ASP A 137 -18.20 -3.09 -0.62
C ASP A 137 -19.47 -3.79 -0.16
N LYS A 138 -19.71 -3.92 1.16
CA LYS A 138 -20.99 -4.41 1.70
C LYS A 138 -22.09 -3.34 1.70
N ALA A 139 -21.74 -2.10 1.37
CA ALA A 139 -22.64 -0.94 1.41
C ALA A 139 -23.14 -0.47 0.03
N SER A 140 -22.88 -1.20 -1.06
CA SER A 140 -23.69 -1.03 -2.28
C SER A 140 -24.99 -1.83 -2.12
N PRO A 141 -26.15 -1.19 -1.92
CA PRO A 141 -27.40 -1.91 -2.07
C PRO A 141 -27.49 -2.33 -3.53
N ALA A 142 -27.78 -3.61 -3.76
CA ALA A 142 -28.22 -4.09 -5.04
C ALA A 142 -29.45 -3.27 -5.44
N THR A 143 -29.28 -2.32 -6.37
CA THR A 143 -30.40 -1.65 -7.02
C THR A 143 -31.13 -2.73 -7.82
N LYS A 144 -32.31 -3.10 -7.32
CA LYS A 144 -33.25 -4.00 -7.96
C LYS A 144 -34.19 -3.19 -8.84
#